data_AF-A0A2U2CLP9-F1
#
_entry.id   AF-A0A2U2CLP9-F1
#
_cell.length_a   1.000
_cell.length_b   1.000
_cell.length_c   1.000
_cell.angle_alpha   90.00
_cell.angle_beta   90.00
_cell.angle_gamma   90.00
#
_symmetry.space_group_name_H-M   'P 1'
#
loop_
_entity.id
_entity.type
_entity.pdbx_description
1 polymer ?
#
loop_
_entity_poly.entity_id
_entity_poly.type
_entity_poly.pdbx_seq_one_letter_code
_entity_poly.pdbx_strand_id
1 'polypeptide(L)' 'MRVRDTPRDSDELVLSWIAQRSGGIGPSAIARAHGLPSQRVSVATARVLEADLAQSGEDPEQVRRAYW' A
#
# COMPACT_ATOMS: atom_id res chain seq x y z
N MET A 1 26.56 -3.86 14.30
CA MET A 1 25.25 -4.30 13.79
C MET A 1 24.97 -3.53 12.50
N ARG A 2 25.11 -4.16 11.32
CA ARG A 2 24.86 -3.46 10.05
C ARG A 2 23.34 -3.37 9.85
N VAL A 3 22.78 -2.18 10.05
CA VAL A 3 21.42 -1.87 9.64
C VAL A 3 21.38 -2.06 8.12
N ARG A 4 20.63 -3.05 7.64
CA ARG A 4 20.34 -3.18 6.21
C ARG A 4 19.43 -2.00 5.87
N ASP A 5 19.98 -0.96 5.26
CA ASP A 5 19.21 0.10 4.63
C ASP A 5 18.35 -0.55 3.54
N THR A 6 17.14 -0.90 3.92
CA THR A 6 16.15 -1.38 2.98
C THR A 6 15.67 -0.13 2.27
N PRO A 7 15.78 -0.04 0.93
CA PRO A 7 15.30 1.13 0.20
C PRO A 7 13.85 1.37 0.59
N ARG A 8 13.60 2.49 1.26
CA ARG A 8 12.26 2.89 1.68
C ARG A 8 11.55 3.40 0.43
N ASP A 9 10.36 2.86 0.16
CA ASP A 9 9.50 3.41 -0.88
C ASP A 9 9.18 4.86 -0.50
N SER A 10 9.20 5.77 -1.47
CA SER A 10 8.79 7.15 -1.20
C SER A 10 7.29 7.17 -0.90
N ASP A 11 6.86 8.10 -0.05
CA ASP A 11 5.45 8.19 0.33
C ASP A 11 4.56 8.45 -0.90
N GLU A 12 5.05 9.21 -1.88
CA GLU A 12 4.36 9.48 -3.15
C GLU A 12 4.15 8.19 -3.96
N LEU A 13 5.15 7.30 -3.98
CA LEU A 13 5.07 6.04 -4.69
C LEU A 13 4.01 5.12 -4.04
N VAL A 14 4.00 5.03 -2.71
CA VAL A 14 3.01 4.24 -1.98
C VAL A 14 1.60 4.80 -2.16
N LEU A 15 1.43 6.13 -2.11
CA LEU A 15 0.15 6.79 -2.39
C LEU A 15 -0.33 6.50 -3.81
N SER A 16 0.58 6.47 -4.79
CA SER A 16 0.23 6.11 -6.17
C SER A 16 -0.28 4.66 -6.29
N TRP A 17 0.22 3.73 -5.47
CA TRP A 17 -0.26 2.35 -5.44
C TRP A 17 -1.64 2.26 -4.78
N ILE A 18 -1.87 3.03 -3.71
CA ILE A 18 -3.17 3.10 -3.03
C ILE A 18 -4.23 3.63 -3.99
N ALA A 19 -3.95 4.71 -4.73
CA ALA A 19 -4.86 5.27 -5.72
C ALA A 19 -5.19 4.27 -6.86
N GLN A 20 -4.23 3.45 -7.28
CA GLN A 20 -4.48 2.39 -8.25
C GLN A 20 -5.31 1.24 -7.65
N ARG A 21 -5.06 0.86 -6.39
CA ARG A 21 -5.80 -0.17 -5.66
C ARG A 21 -7.26 0.22 -5.47
N SER A 22 -7.53 1.46 -5.08
CA SER A 22 -8.90 1.99 -4.95
C SER A 22 -9.63 2.07 -6.29
N GLY A 23 -8.89 2.23 -7.40
CA GLY A 23 -9.40 2.07 -8.76
C GLY A 23 -9.60 0.62 -9.23
N GLY A 24 -9.42 -0.38 -8.36
CA GLY A 24 -9.62 -1.80 -8.65
C GLY A 24 -8.41 -2.52 -9.27
N ILE A 25 -7.24 -1.86 -9.37
CA ILE A 25 -6.05 -2.47 -9.95
C ILE A 25 -5.38 -3.39 -8.91
N GLY A 26 -5.19 -4.66 -9.27
CA GLY A 26 -4.55 -5.65 -8.40
C GLY A 26 -3.05 -5.41 -8.18
N PRO A 27 -2.47 -5.85 -7.03
CA PRO A 27 -1.06 -5.61 -6.69
C PRO A 27 -0.07 -6.14 -7.73
N SER A 28 -0.39 -7.27 -8.38
CA SER A 28 0.45 -7.86 -9.43
C SER A 28 0.57 -6.99 -10.68
N ALA A 29 -0.51 -6.29 -11.05
CA ALA A 29 -0.51 -5.38 -12.20
C ALA A 29 0.29 -4.11 -11.90
N ILE A 30 0.11 -3.54 -10.71
CA ILE A 30 0.88 -2.39 -10.21
C ILE A 30 2.36 -2.76 -10.16
N ALA A 31 2.71 -3.89 -9.53
CA ALA A 31 4.09 -4.33 -9.38
C ALA A 31 4.78 -4.53 -10.73
N ARG A 32 4.08 -5.07 -11.74
CA ARG A 32 4.58 -5.19 -13.11
C ARG A 32 4.89 -3.83 -13.73
N ALA A 33 4.04 -2.82 -13.54
CA ALA A 33 4.25 -1.47 -14.08
C ALA A 33 5.50 -0.78 -13.51
N HIS A 34 5.87 -1.11 -12.26
CA HIS A 34 7.01 -0.52 -11.56
C HIS A 34 8.26 -1.41 -11.52
N GLY A 35 8.23 -2.62 -12.09
CA GLY A 35 9.35 -3.56 -12.03
C GLY A 35 9.64 -4.10 -10.62
N LEU A 36 8.61 -4.26 -9.79
CA LEU A 36 8.70 -4.66 -8.39
C LEU A 36 8.09 -6.05 -8.14
N PRO A 37 8.42 -6.70 -7.00
CA PRO A 37 7.68 -7.87 -6.54
C PRO A 37 6.25 -7.51 -6.12
N SER A 38 5.26 -8.32 -6.51
CA SER A 38 3.85 -8.11 -6.13
C SER A 38 3.64 -8.07 -4.61
N GLN A 39 4.38 -8.90 -3.86
CA GLN A 39 4.37 -8.91 -2.41
C GLN A 39 4.73 -7.55 -1.80
N ARG A 40 5.63 -6.78 -2.44
CA ARG A 40 6.04 -5.46 -1.94
C ARG A 40 4.87 -4.48 -1.97
N VAL A 41 4.12 -4.44 -3.08
CA VAL A 41 2.93 -3.59 -3.22
C VAL A 41 1.84 -4.01 -2.23
N SER A 42 1.59 -5.32 -2.09
CA SER A 42 0.59 -5.84 -1.14
C SER A 42 0.93 -5.46 0.31
N VAL A 43 2.18 -5.66 0.74
CA VAL A 43 2.61 -5.34 2.11
C VAL A 43 2.57 -3.84 2.38
N ALA A 44 3.04 -3.02 1.44
CA ALA A 44 3.04 -1.57 1.61
C ALA A 44 1.61 -1.02 1.76
N THR A 45 0.71 -1.39 0.85
CA THR A 45 -0.68 -0.91 0.87
C THR A 45 -1.47 -1.45 2.07
N ALA A 46 -1.21 -2.70 2.50
CA ALA A 46 -1.81 -3.26 3.71
C ALA A 46 -1.37 -2.52 4.99
N ARG A 47 -0.08 -2.18 5.12
CA ARG A 47 0.42 -1.43 6.28
C ARG A 47 -0.20 -0.05 6.40
N VAL A 48 -0.45 0.62 5.27
CA VAL A 48 -1.12 1.92 5.28
C VAL A 48 -2.57 1.76 5.73
N LEU A 49 -3.30 0.76 5.21
CA LEU A 49 -4.64 0.45 5.70
C LEU A 49 -4.65 0.12 7.21
N GLU A 50 -3.72 -0.69 7.69
CA GLU A 50 -3.63 -1.04 9.11
C GLU A 50 -3.42 0.21 9.99
N ALA A 51 -2.56 1.13 9.54
CA ALA A 51 -2.35 2.40 10.22
C ALA A 51 -3.62 3.26 10.21
N ASP A 52 -4.34 3.31 9.09
CA ASP A 52 -5.58 4.08 8.91
C ASP A 52 -6.73 3.52 9.77
N LEU A 53 -6.89 2.20 9.81
CA LEU A 53 -7.83 1.51 10.69
C LEU A 53 -7.52 1.77 12.17
N ALA A 54 -6.25 1.90 12.54
CA ALA A 54 -5.85 2.16 13.92
C ALA A 54 -6.04 3.62 14.34
N GLN A 55 -6.08 4.57 13.40
CA GLN A 55 -6.01 6.01 13.69
C GLN A 55 -7.25 6.81 13.30
N SER A 56 -8.01 6.39 12.27
CA SER A 56 -9.13 7.19 11.72
C SER A 56 -10.31 7.34 12.68
N GLY A 57 -10.59 6.31 13.50
CA GLY A 57 -11.82 6.25 14.29
C GLY A 57 -13.10 6.10 13.43
N GLU A 58 -12.95 5.92 12.12
CA GLU A 58 -14.03 5.65 11.17
C GLU A 58 -14.49 4.19 11.26
N ASP A 59 -15.64 3.90 10.63
CA ASP A 59 -16.10 2.53 10.49
C ASP A 59 -15.08 1.69 9.69
N PRO A 60 -14.65 0.51 10.19
CA PRO A 60 -13.65 -0.31 9.51
C PRO A 60 -14.04 -0.78 8.10
N GLU A 61 -15.33 -0.92 7.77
CA GLU A 61 -15.76 -1.25 6.41
C GLU A 61 -15.64 -0.02 5.49
N GLN A 62 -15.97 1.17 5.99
CA GLN A 62 -15.79 2.42 5.25
C GLN A 62 -14.31 2.63 4.90
N VAL A 63 -13.40 2.46 5.85
CA VAL A 63 -11.95 2.57 5.59
C VAL A 63 -11.51 1.54 4.56
N ARG A 64 -11.92 0.26 4.68
CA ARG A 64 -11.53 -0.78 3.70
C ARG A 64 -12.00 -0.45 2.29
N ARG A 65 -13.22 0.06 2.12
CA ARG A 65 -13.77 0.46 0.81
C ARG A 65 -12.98 1.57 0.12
N ALA A 66 -12.24 2.38 0.88
CA ALA A 66 -11.38 3.42 0.29
C ALA A 66 -10.11 2.84 -0.38
N TYR A 67 -9.72 1.62 -0.04
CA TYR A 67 -8.51 0.95 -0.58
C TYR A 67 -8.83 -0.13 -1.62
N TRP A 68 -10.04 -0.71 -1.60
CA TRP A 68 -10.54 -1.73 -2.55
C TRP A 68 -12.06 -1.93 -2.46
#